data_AF-A0A8X8A1N1-F1
#
_entry.id   AF-A0A8X8A1N1-F1
#
_cell.length_a   1.000
_cell.length_b   1.000
_cell.length_c   1.000
_cell.angle_alpha   90.00
_cell.angle_beta   90.00
_cell.angle_gamma   90.00
#
_symmetry.space_group_name_H-M   'P 1'
#
loop_
_entity.id
_entity.type
_entity.pdbx_description
1 polymer ?
#
loop_
_entity_poly.entity_id
_entity_poly.type
_entity_poly.pdbx_seq_one_letter_code
_entity_poly.pdbx_strand_id
1 'polypeptide(L)' 'MRQAGTYSGILSGGLSGKTGPHSLPLARIKKITKKSGDDVKMISGEAPTVFSKACELFIEELTQRSWMLS' A
#
# COMPACT_ATOMS: atom_id res chain seq x y z
N MET A 1 -30.44 -19.18 15.23
CA MET A 1 -30.28 -18.59 13.88
C MET A 1 -29.24 -17.46 13.97
N ARG A 2 -28.36 -17.39 12.97
CA ARG A 2 -27.15 -16.53 12.77
C ARG A 2 -27.52 -15.03 12.67
N GLN A 3 -26.69 -13.99 12.84
CA GLN A 3 -25.39 -13.66 13.44
C GLN A 3 -25.31 -12.11 13.41
N ALA A 4 -24.41 -11.50 14.21
CA ALA A 4 -24.11 -10.06 14.24
C ALA A 4 -23.70 -9.48 12.87
N GLY A 5 -24.23 -8.31 12.48
CA GLY A 5 -24.07 -7.83 11.09
C GLY A 5 -24.18 -6.33 10.79
N THR A 6 -23.91 -5.41 11.72
CA THR A 6 -24.01 -3.95 11.40
C THR A 6 -22.82 -3.08 11.79
N TYR A 7 -21.65 -3.65 12.12
CA TYR A 7 -20.41 -2.86 12.28
C TYR A 7 -19.54 -2.78 11.00
N SER A 8 -19.95 -3.39 9.88
CA SER A 8 -19.13 -3.48 8.67
C SER A 8 -19.50 -2.43 7.60
N GLY A 9 -19.47 -1.14 7.94
CA GLY A 9 -19.83 -0.07 6.99
C GLY A 9 -18.86 1.11 6.88
N ILE A 10 -17.93 1.30 7.82
CA ILE A 10 -17.17 2.57 7.92
C ILE A 10 -15.74 2.48 7.36
N LEU A 11 -15.34 1.35 6.77
CA LEU A 11 -14.02 1.25 6.12
C LEU A 11 -13.98 1.71 4.66
N SER A 12 -15.11 2.15 4.10
CA SER A 12 -15.15 2.85 2.80
C SER A 12 -15.15 4.36 2.99
N GLY A 13 -14.25 4.86 3.84
CA GLY A 13 -13.89 6.27 3.87
C GLY A 13 -13.11 6.62 2.61
N GLY A 14 -13.82 7.03 1.57
CA GLY A 14 -13.23 7.74 0.44
C GLY A 14 -12.54 8.99 0.94
N LEU A 15 -11.21 8.98 0.93
CA LEU A 15 -10.42 10.19 1.08
C LEU A 15 -9.42 10.24 -0.07
N SER A 16 -9.86 10.99 -1.07
CA SER A 16 -9.11 12.06 -1.68
C SER A 16 -7.93 11.63 -2.55
N GLY A 17 -8.08 11.84 -3.85
CA GLY A 17 -7.01 11.91 -4.85
C GLY A 17 -6.06 13.09 -4.60
N LYS A 18 -5.38 13.07 -3.46
CA LYS A 18 -4.20 13.88 -3.18
C LYS A 18 -3.04 12.90 -3.17
N THR A 19 -2.40 12.72 -4.32
CA THR A 19 -1.00 12.29 -4.31
C THR A 19 -0.26 13.39 -3.56
N GLY A 20 0.03 13.16 -2.28
CA GLY A 20 0.96 13.99 -1.53
C GLY A 20 2.35 13.97 -2.20
N PRO A 21 3.42 14.40 -1.52
CA PRO A 21 4.79 14.46 -2.09
C PRO A 21 5.40 13.09 -2.46
N HIS A 22 4.60 12.04 -2.52
CA HIS A 22 4.98 10.66 -2.76
C HIS A 22 4.56 10.22 -4.15
N SER A 23 5.52 9.73 -4.93
CA SER A 23 5.34 9.22 -6.31
C SER A 23 4.34 8.07 -6.38
N LEU A 24 4.14 7.33 -5.27
CA LEU A 24 3.21 6.21 -5.18
C LEU A 24 2.11 6.50 -4.14
N PRO A 25 0.83 6.23 -4.46
CA PRO A 25 -0.28 6.49 -3.55
C PRO A 25 -0.25 5.58 -2.31
N LEU A 26 -0.09 6.17 -1.12
CA LEU A 26 0.01 5.46 0.17
C LEU A 26 -1.18 4.51 0.44
N ALA A 27 -2.38 4.89 0.01
CA ALA A 27 -3.57 4.05 0.15
C ALA A 27 -3.46 2.73 -0.64
N ARG A 28 -2.80 2.75 -1.79
CA ARG A 28 -2.56 1.54 -2.61
C ARG A 28 -1.47 0.67 -1.98
N ILE A 29 -0.40 1.29 -1.49
CA ILE A 29 0.68 0.59 -0.78
C ILE A 29 0.09 -0.16 0.42
N LYS A 30 -0.67 0.53 1.28
CA LYS A 30 -1.35 -0.08 2.43
C LYS A 30 -2.26 -1.25 2.03
N LYS A 31 -3.00 -1.14 0.93
CA LYS A 31 -3.88 -2.21 0.43
C LYS A 31 -3.08 -3.44 -0.03
N ILE A 32 -1.94 -3.24 -0.70
CA ILE A 32 -1.08 -4.33 -1.17
C ILE A 32 -0.41 -5.01 0.04
N THR A 33 0.18 -4.23 0.96
CA THR A 33 0.79 -4.74 2.20
C THR A 33 -0.20 -5.52 3.08
N LYS A 34 -1.48 -5.14 3.06
CA LYS A 34 -2.55 -5.86 3.76
C LYS A 34 -2.91 -7.19 3.08
N LYS A 35 -2.89 -7.21 1.74
CA LYS A 35 -3.22 -8.40 0.93
C LYS A 35 -2.08 -9.42 0.86
N SER A 36 -0.85 -9.04 1.17
CA SER A 36 0.31 -9.90 1.04
C SER A 36 0.49 -10.91 2.18
N GLY A 37 -0.35 -10.87 3.23
CA GLY A 37 -0.31 -11.87 4.30
C GLY A 37 -1.69 -12.14 4.87
N ASP A 38 -1.97 -13.43 5.15
CA ASP A 38 -3.27 -13.88 5.68
C ASP A 38 -3.59 -13.28 7.06
N ASP A 39 -2.58 -12.88 7.85
CA ASP A 39 -2.74 -12.43 9.24
C ASP A 39 -2.37 -10.96 9.48
N VAL A 40 -2.25 -10.13 8.44
CA VAL A 40 -1.87 -8.71 8.62
C VAL A 40 -3.07 -7.91 9.14
N LYS A 41 -3.27 -7.90 10.46
CA LYS A 41 -4.39 -7.19 11.11
C LYS A 41 -4.20 -5.67 11.15
N MET A 42 -2.99 -5.17 11.38
CA MET A 42 -2.68 -3.74 11.40
C MET A 42 -1.36 -3.48 10.68
N ILE A 43 -1.26 -2.29 10.08
CA ILE A 43 -0.04 -1.80 9.41
C ILE A 43 0.29 -0.46 10.07
N SER A 44 1.54 -0.30 10.54
CA SER A 44 2.02 0.96 11.12
C SER A 44 1.84 2.12 10.13
N GLY A 45 1.54 3.31 10.64
CA GLY A 45 1.39 4.51 9.80
C GLY A 45 2.65 4.88 9.02
N GLU A 46 3.83 4.49 9.53
CA GLU A 46 5.13 4.78 8.91
C GLU A 46 5.49 3.81 7.77
N ALA A 47 4.95 2.59 7.80
CA ALA A 47 5.31 1.57 6.83
C ALA A 47 4.96 1.96 5.37
N PRO A 48 3.72 2.42 5.05
CA PRO A 48 3.40 2.88 3.70
C PRO A 48 4.28 4.04 3.21
N THR A 49 4.72 4.91 4.12
CA THR A 49 5.57 6.07 3.82
C THR A 49 6.98 5.62 3.39
N VAL A 50 7.58 4.70 4.14
CA VAL A 50 8.89 4.10 3.79
C VAL A 50 8.80 3.31 2.49
N PHE A 51 7.75 2.50 2.34
CA PHE A 51 7.54 1.73 1.12
C PHE A 51 7.39 2.61 -0.12
N SER A 52 6.80 3.81 0.00
CA SER A 52 6.71 4.70 -1.16
C SER A 52 8.08 5.07 -1.74
N LYS A 53 9.06 5.42 -0.89
CA LYS A 53 10.39 5.79 -1.37
C LYS A 53 11.23 4.56 -1.74
N ALA A 54 11.09 3.47 -0.99
CA ALA A 54 11.77 2.22 -1.29
C ALA A 54 11.34 1.65 -2.65
N CYS A 55 10.02 1.64 -2.94
CA CYS A 55 9.51 1.18 -4.22
C CYS A 55 9.98 2.05 -5.39
N GLU A 56 10.14 3.36 -5.18
CA GLU A 56 10.70 4.26 -6.20
C GLU A 56 12.15 3.86 -6.56
N LEU A 57 13.01 3.71 -5.55
CA LEU A 57 14.41 3.28 -5.73
C LEU A 57 14.50 1.88 -6.33
N PHE A 58 13.62 0.97 -5.90
CA PHE A 58 13.59 -0.40 -6.39
C PHE A 58 13.25 -0.47 -7.89
N ILE A 59 12.28 0.32 -8.35
CA ILE A 59 11.91 0.39 -9.77
C ILE A 59 13.08 0.93 -10.60
N GLU A 60 13.75 1.98 -10.11
CA GLU A 60 14.91 2.56 -10.78
C GLU A 60 16.06 1.55 -10.89
N GLU A 61 16.42 0.89 -9.80
CA GLU A 61 17.49 -0.12 -9.75
C GLU A 61 17.18 -1.34 -10.63
N LEU A 62 15.94 -1.86 -10.55
CA LEU A 62 15.49 -2.99 -11.37
C LEU A 62 15.57 -2.65 -12.85
N THR A 63 15.14 -1.44 -13.22
CA THR A 63 15.18 -0.96 -14.60
C THR A 63 16.63 -0.85 -15.07
N GLN A 64 17.50 -0.16 -14.33
CA GLN A 64 18.92 -0.01 -14.68
C GLN A 64 19.62 -1.37 -14.85
N ARG A 65 19.38 -2.32 -13.95
CA ARG A 65 19.92 -3.68 -14.07
C ARG A 65 19.39 -4.41 -15.29
N SER A 66 18.10 -4.28 -15.60
CA SER A 66 17.51 -4.88 -16.80
C SER A 66 18.13 -4.34 -18.08
N TRP A 67 18.50 -3.05 -18.12
CA TRP A 67 19.18 -2.45 -19.28
C TRP A 67 20.66 -2.82 -19.36
N MET A 68 21.36 -3.00 -18.23
CA MET A 68 22.76 -3.45 -18.24
C MET A 68 22.93 -4.92 -18.65
N LEU A 69 21.90 -5.74 -18.46
CA LEU A 69 21.94 -7.16 -18.84
C LEU A 69 21.57 -7.39 -20.32
N SER A 70 21.08 -6.36 -21.01
CA SER A 70 20.74 -6.37 -22.45
C SER A 70 21.90 -5.87 -23.30
#